data_AF-A0A369K7G1-F1
#
_entry.id   AF-A0A369K7G1-F1
#
_cell.length_a   1.000
_cell.length_b   1.000
_cell.length_c   1.000
_cell.angle_alpha   90.00
_cell.angle_beta   90.00
_cell.angle_gamma   90.00
#
_symmetry.space_group_name_H-M   'P 1'
#
loop_
_entity.id
_entity.type
_entity.pdbx_description
1 polymer ?
#
loop_
_entity_poly.entity_id
_entity_poly.type
_entity_poly.pdbx_seq_one_letter_code
_entity_poly.pdbx_strand_id
1 'polypeptide(L)'
;MVDHVIAHDELDESLPPATILNWTTEVEAWENDPSQPNPYEVRVALPTQAAVRRSLAEEEASDLAAGRDFALDVNVTPCVLIATGLDLEAEQRSVKVETSKLWLHSQDRQKTKLQLRNNALSWKIATWTQHQLLYTPAVVVLRRQDVQATENQTTARPVHEYPLWLPSQIKLQVPFDKRLAEIEWKLRLAQSDEALDGLRRNLQVRSHLFKFKDRFVRGQHANTWARNAIATVQARIDACAEEYRASYGALVSLGVILKKVGWQQQLLPLAQADIREISEGEEGDSEGRRRLSWIWRTMGVAGIEGSAAKCVQHAHQRIADARAASAAAAIASGINM
;
A
#
# COMPACT_ATOMS: atom_id res chain seq x y z
N MET A 1 17.15 -21.43 13.06
CA MET A 1 16.86 -22.45 12.03
C MET A 1 15.43 -22.94 12.12
N VAL A 2 14.92 -23.23 13.34
CA VAL A 2 13.53 -23.67 13.59
C VAL A 2 12.48 -22.66 13.10
N ASP A 3 12.67 -21.36 13.37
CA ASP A 3 11.78 -20.29 12.93
C ASP A 3 11.55 -20.19 11.41
N HIS A 4 12.53 -20.65 10.61
CA HIS A 4 12.45 -20.60 9.15
C HIS A 4 11.67 -21.78 8.57
N VAL A 5 11.64 -22.91 9.28
CA VAL A 5 10.95 -24.14 8.84
C VAL A 5 9.44 -24.02 9.10
N ILE A 6 9.04 -23.45 10.24
CA ILE A 6 7.61 -23.30 10.58
C ILE A 6 6.93 -22.28 9.67
N ALA A 7 7.59 -21.15 9.38
CA ALA A 7 7.07 -20.17 8.44
C ALA A 7 7.01 -20.70 6.99
N HIS A 8 7.81 -21.72 6.66
CA HIS A 8 7.78 -22.39 5.36
C HIS A 8 6.59 -23.34 5.27
N ASP A 9 6.40 -24.19 6.27
CA ASP A 9 5.30 -25.18 6.30
C ASP A 9 3.93 -24.50 6.33
N GLU A 10 3.76 -23.41 7.10
CA GLU A 10 2.51 -22.63 7.10
C GLU A 10 2.24 -21.91 5.76
N LEU A 11 3.31 -21.49 5.06
CA LEU A 11 3.19 -20.85 3.76
C LEU A 11 2.80 -21.89 2.70
N ASP A 12 3.44 -23.05 2.72
CA ASP A 12 3.13 -24.18 1.85
C ASP A 12 1.70 -24.69 2.05
N GLU A 13 1.20 -24.72 3.29
CA GLU A 13 -0.21 -25.04 3.58
C GLU A 13 -1.19 -23.98 3.05
N SER A 14 -0.77 -22.72 2.95
CA SER A 14 -1.61 -21.62 2.47
C SER A 14 -1.67 -21.51 0.94
N LEU A 15 -0.80 -22.23 0.23
CA LEU A 15 -0.63 -22.14 -1.21
C LEU A 15 -1.21 -23.37 -1.93
N PRO A 16 -1.73 -23.21 -3.17
CA PRO A 16 -2.17 -24.36 -3.95
C PRO A 16 -0.98 -25.31 -4.21
N PRO A 17 -1.13 -26.63 -3.99
CA PRO A 17 -0.03 -27.59 -4.14
C PRO A 17 0.51 -27.65 -5.57
N ALA A 18 -0.34 -27.38 -6.56
CA ALA A 18 0.04 -27.28 -7.96
C ALA A 18 1.07 -26.16 -8.20
N THR A 19 0.97 -25.04 -7.50
CA THR A 19 1.92 -23.95 -7.68
C THR A 19 3.25 -24.20 -6.99
N ILE A 20 3.23 -24.86 -5.83
CA ILE A 20 4.45 -25.27 -5.13
C ILE A 20 5.26 -26.22 -6.03
N LEU A 21 4.57 -27.17 -6.69
CA LEU A 21 5.20 -28.12 -7.60
C LEU A 21 5.78 -27.43 -8.85
N ASN A 22 5.04 -26.52 -9.47
CA ASN A 22 5.56 -25.76 -10.61
C ASN A 22 6.77 -24.90 -10.22
N TRP A 23 6.71 -24.22 -9.08
CA TRP A 23 7.80 -23.36 -8.63
C TRP A 23 9.05 -24.17 -8.25
N THR A 24 8.89 -25.30 -7.55
CA THR A 24 10.02 -26.18 -7.23
C THR A 24 10.69 -26.71 -8.50
N THR A 25 9.92 -27.09 -9.53
CA THR A 25 10.51 -27.48 -10.81
C THR A 25 11.24 -26.35 -11.52
N GLU A 26 10.74 -25.10 -11.44
CA GLU A 26 11.42 -23.94 -12.01
C GLU A 26 12.73 -23.59 -11.29
N VAL A 27 12.76 -23.77 -9.96
CA VAL A 27 13.96 -23.54 -9.15
C VAL A 27 14.99 -24.62 -9.35
N GLU A 28 14.59 -25.89 -9.37
CA GLU A 28 15.50 -26.97 -9.71
C GLU A 28 16.06 -26.79 -11.12
N ALA A 29 15.25 -26.36 -12.09
CA ALA A 29 15.72 -26.09 -13.45
C ALA A 29 16.74 -24.95 -13.50
N TRP A 30 16.54 -23.88 -12.72
CA TRP A 30 17.46 -22.75 -12.66
C TRP A 30 18.73 -23.01 -11.83
N GLU A 31 18.61 -23.76 -10.72
CA GLU A 31 19.77 -24.21 -9.93
C GLU A 31 20.67 -25.15 -10.74
N ASN A 32 20.09 -25.96 -11.62
CA ASN A 32 20.82 -26.82 -12.55
C ASN A 32 21.39 -26.05 -13.76
N ASP A 33 20.72 -25.01 -14.24
CA ASP A 33 21.16 -24.18 -15.37
C ASP A 33 20.82 -22.69 -15.15
N PRO A 34 21.80 -21.86 -14.76
CA PRO A 34 21.61 -20.42 -14.52
C PRO A 34 21.22 -19.60 -15.75
N SER A 35 21.23 -20.19 -16.95
CA SER A 35 20.75 -19.54 -18.18
C SER A 35 19.22 -19.58 -18.35
N GLN A 36 18.54 -20.40 -17.55
CA GLN A 36 17.08 -20.48 -17.50
C GLN A 36 16.46 -19.20 -16.90
N PRO A 37 15.19 -18.89 -17.21
CA PRO A 37 14.52 -17.71 -16.67
C PRO A 37 14.52 -17.74 -15.14
N ASN A 38 15.08 -16.69 -14.55
CA ASN A 38 15.26 -16.59 -13.11
C ASN A 38 13.90 -16.74 -12.40
N PRO A 39 13.68 -17.81 -11.63
CA PRO A 39 12.41 -18.08 -10.97
C PRO A 39 12.14 -17.10 -9.84
N TYR A 40 13.11 -16.28 -9.44
CA TYR A 40 12.96 -15.23 -8.44
C TYR A 40 12.59 -13.86 -9.03
N GLU A 41 12.53 -13.74 -10.36
CA GLU A 41 11.98 -12.54 -10.99
C GLU A 41 10.46 -12.48 -10.85
N VAL A 42 9.94 -11.28 -10.57
CA VAL A 42 8.51 -11.07 -10.35
C VAL A 42 7.75 -11.20 -11.66
N ARG A 43 7.04 -12.32 -11.87
CA ARG A 43 6.37 -12.63 -13.15
C ARG A 43 5.00 -11.99 -13.34
N VAL A 44 4.25 -11.71 -12.27
CA VAL A 44 2.91 -11.10 -12.38
C VAL A 44 2.78 -9.90 -11.48
N ALA A 45 3.02 -8.70 -12.00
CA ALA A 45 2.73 -7.47 -11.28
C ALA A 45 1.21 -7.37 -11.03
N LEU A 46 0.80 -7.09 -9.78
CA LEU A 46 -0.57 -6.64 -9.55
C LEU A 46 -0.76 -5.33 -10.32
N PRO A 47 -1.95 -5.07 -10.88
CA PRO A 47 -2.17 -3.85 -11.64
C PRO A 47 -1.88 -2.66 -10.72
N THR A 48 -0.79 -1.96 -11.04
CA THR A 48 -0.39 -0.74 -10.33
C THR A 48 -1.47 0.32 -10.48
N GLN A 49 -1.54 1.29 -9.57
CA GLN A 49 -2.46 2.41 -9.72
C GLN A 49 -2.20 3.13 -11.06
N ALA A 50 -0.93 3.20 -11.50
CA ALA A 50 -0.56 3.71 -12.81
C ALA A 50 -1.10 2.86 -13.97
N ALA A 51 -1.06 1.53 -13.87
CA ALA A 51 -1.64 0.64 -14.87
C ALA A 51 -3.18 0.79 -14.94
N VAL A 52 -3.85 0.95 -13.80
CA VAL A 52 -5.29 1.22 -13.77
C VAL A 52 -5.62 2.59 -14.37
N ARG A 53 -4.84 3.65 -14.05
CA ARG A 53 -4.99 4.97 -14.68
C ARG A 53 -4.82 4.89 -16.20
N ARG A 54 -3.86 4.10 -16.69
CA ARG A 54 -3.67 3.85 -18.12
C ARG A 54 -4.87 3.14 -18.74
N SER A 55 -5.34 2.05 -18.13
CA SER A 55 -6.52 1.32 -18.60
C SER A 55 -7.76 2.22 -18.67
N LEU A 56 -7.97 3.07 -17.66
CA LEU A 56 -9.08 4.03 -17.64
C LEU A 56 -8.94 5.09 -18.74
N ALA A 57 -7.74 5.59 -19.01
CA ALA A 57 -7.51 6.53 -20.10
C ALA A 57 -7.73 5.89 -21.49
N GLU A 58 -7.35 4.62 -21.66
CA GLU A 58 -7.61 3.84 -22.87
C GLU A 58 -9.13 3.58 -23.04
N GLU A 59 -9.85 3.27 -21.96
CA GLU A 59 -11.32 3.17 -21.95
C GLU A 59 -11.98 4.52 -22.34
N GLU A 60 -11.54 5.65 -21.77
CA GLU A 60 -12.04 6.98 -22.12
C GLU A 60 -11.77 7.33 -23.59
N ALA A 61 -10.58 7.03 -24.11
CA ALA A 61 -10.26 7.25 -25.52
C ALA A 61 -11.15 6.42 -26.47
N SER A 62 -11.46 5.17 -26.08
CA SER A 62 -12.39 4.32 -26.83
C SER A 62 -13.83 4.84 -26.78
N ASP A 63 -14.27 5.36 -25.63
CA ASP A 63 -15.60 5.96 -25.48
C ASP A 63 -15.74 7.23 -26.33
N LEU A 64 -14.71 8.08 -26.34
CA LEU A 64 -14.64 9.27 -27.21
C LEU A 64 -14.70 8.90 -28.69
N ALA A 65 -13.94 7.88 -29.13
CA ALA A 65 -13.97 7.39 -30.51
C ALA A 65 -15.35 6.83 -30.90
N ALA A 66 -16.09 6.28 -29.93
CA ALA A 66 -17.46 5.80 -30.11
C ALA A 66 -18.53 6.90 -29.96
N GLY A 67 -18.14 8.17 -29.80
CA GLY A 67 -19.04 9.31 -29.65
C GLY A 67 -19.72 9.42 -28.28
N ARG A 68 -19.24 8.67 -27.27
CA ARG A 68 -19.71 8.74 -25.89
C ARG A 68 -18.79 9.65 -25.08
N ASP A 69 -18.99 10.95 -25.19
CA ASP A 69 -18.27 11.91 -24.36
C ASP A 69 -18.99 12.13 -23.02
N PHE A 70 -18.25 11.92 -21.94
CA PHE A 70 -18.71 12.09 -20.56
C PHE A 70 -17.95 13.20 -19.84
N ALA A 71 -17.02 13.87 -20.52
CA ALA A 71 -16.37 15.06 -20.00
C ALA A 71 -17.36 16.22 -20.02
N LEU A 72 -17.49 16.89 -18.88
CA LEU A 72 -18.29 18.11 -18.76
C LEU A 72 -17.42 19.38 -18.94
N ASP A 73 -16.11 19.23 -18.85
CA ASP A 73 -15.11 20.28 -19.08
C ASP A 73 -14.06 19.79 -20.09
N VAL A 74 -13.51 20.73 -20.88
CA VAL A 74 -12.50 20.43 -21.91
C VAL A 74 -11.20 19.86 -21.31
N ASN A 75 -10.88 20.22 -20.06
CA ASN A 75 -9.59 19.89 -19.44
C ASN A 75 -9.68 18.78 -18.40
N VAL A 76 -10.88 18.41 -17.95
CA VAL A 76 -11.06 17.50 -16.81
C VAL A 76 -12.09 16.43 -17.16
N THR A 77 -11.64 15.20 -17.41
CA THR A 77 -12.50 14.02 -17.55
C THR A 77 -12.91 13.45 -16.18
N PRO A 78 -13.92 12.57 -16.11
CA PRO A 78 -14.28 11.87 -14.88
C PRO A 78 -13.11 11.12 -14.23
N CYS A 79 -12.27 10.43 -15.04
CA CYS A 79 -11.08 9.74 -14.51
C CYS A 79 -10.07 10.74 -13.91
N VAL A 80 -9.80 11.83 -14.61
CA VAL A 80 -8.88 12.87 -14.13
C VAL A 80 -9.39 13.50 -12.83
N LEU A 81 -10.70 13.79 -12.74
CA LEU A 81 -11.30 14.34 -11.52
C LEU A 81 -11.08 13.44 -10.30
N ILE A 82 -11.35 12.14 -10.44
CA ILE A 82 -11.20 11.20 -9.33
C ILE A 82 -9.73 10.96 -9.00
N ALA A 83 -8.87 10.77 -10.02
CA ALA A 83 -7.43 10.58 -9.81
C ALA A 83 -6.79 11.77 -9.09
N THR A 84 -7.10 13.00 -9.52
CA THR A 84 -6.61 14.22 -8.85
C THR A 84 -7.14 14.35 -7.43
N GLY A 85 -8.39 13.94 -7.17
CA GLY A 85 -8.95 13.90 -5.81
C GLY A 85 -8.23 12.92 -4.89
N LEU A 86 -7.82 11.74 -5.39
CA LEU A 86 -6.99 10.79 -4.65
C LEU A 86 -5.58 11.33 -4.37
N ASP A 87 -4.99 12.03 -5.34
CA ASP A 87 -3.68 12.68 -5.18
C ASP A 87 -3.75 13.78 -4.10
N LEU A 88 -4.85 14.55 -4.06
CA LEU A 88 -5.09 15.54 -2.99
C LEU A 88 -5.25 14.90 -1.61
N GLU A 89 -5.95 13.77 -1.51
CA GLU A 89 -6.07 13.03 -0.24
C GLU A 89 -4.70 12.50 0.23
N ALA A 90 -3.83 12.06 -0.69
CA ALA A 90 -2.45 11.68 -0.36
C ALA A 90 -1.64 12.89 0.13
N GLU A 91 -1.77 14.06 -0.52
CA GLU A 91 -1.13 15.30 -0.07
C GLU A 91 -1.63 15.73 1.32
N GLN A 92 -2.95 15.65 1.59
CA GLN A 92 -3.53 15.93 2.91
C GLN A 92 -2.91 15.03 3.98
N ARG A 93 -2.82 13.71 3.74
CA ARG A 93 -2.17 12.77 4.67
C ARG A 93 -0.70 13.11 4.92
N SER A 94 0.05 13.44 3.87
CA SER A 94 1.45 13.87 3.98
C SER A 94 1.59 15.12 4.84
N VAL A 95 0.74 16.13 4.62
CA VAL A 95 0.73 17.39 5.39
C VAL A 95 0.33 17.13 6.85
N LYS A 96 -0.63 16.24 7.11
CA LYS A 96 -1.02 15.85 8.48
C LYS A 96 0.16 15.29 9.25
N VAL A 97 0.94 14.38 8.64
CA VAL A 97 2.14 13.78 9.24
C VAL A 97 3.25 14.83 9.45
N GLU A 98 3.42 15.79 8.55
CA GLU A 98 4.38 16.88 8.75
C GLU A 98 3.95 17.83 9.87
N THR A 99 2.65 18.11 9.96
CA THR A 99 2.08 18.96 11.01
C THR A 99 2.26 18.31 12.38
N SER A 100 2.03 17.01 12.51
CA SER A 100 2.21 16.30 13.79
C SER A 100 3.67 16.20 14.23
N LYS A 101 4.63 16.28 13.30
CA LYS A 101 6.07 16.30 13.59
C LYS A 101 6.57 17.68 14.02
N LEU A 102 5.80 18.74 13.75
CA LEU A 102 6.20 20.10 14.08
C LEU A 102 6.02 20.33 15.58
N TRP A 103 7.13 20.48 16.29
CA TRP A 103 7.15 20.82 17.71
C TRP A 103 7.21 22.34 17.94
N LEU A 104 6.91 22.79 19.17
CA LEU A 104 6.78 24.21 19.54
C LEU A 104 8.00 25.07 19.16
N HIS A 105 9.22 24.51 19.25
CA HIS A 105 10.47 25.18 18.85
C HIS A 105 11.03 24.72 17.49
N SER A 106 10.16 24.24 16.59
CA SER A 106 10.58 23.96 15.21
C SER A 106 11.16 25.21 14.55
N GLN A 107 12.21 25.03 13.76
CA GLN A 107 12.91 26.12 13.08
C GLN A 107 11.95 26.86 12.15
N ASP A 108 12.08 28.18 12.04
CA ASP A 108 11.23 29.00 11.16
C ASP A 108 11.22 28.49 9.72
N ARG A 109 12.34 27.95 9.23
CA ARG A 109 12.42 27.30 7.91
C ARG A 109 11.43 26.13 7.76
N GLN A 110 11.24 25.32 8.79
CA GLN A 110 10.30 24.20 8.78
C GLN A 110 8.85 24.71 8.81
N LYS A 111 8.57 25.73 9.64
CA LYS A 111 7.26 26.40 9.71
C LYS A 111 6.88 27.03 8.36
N THR A 112 7.80 27.77 7.74
CA THR A 112 7.60 28.40 6.43
C THR A 112 7.36 27.35 5.35
N LYS A 113 8.12 26.24 5.33
CA LYS A 113 7.91 25.15 4.38
C LYS A 113 6.50 24.56 4.51
N LEU A 114 6.06 24.29 5.74
CA LEU A 114 4.72 23.75 5.98
C LEU A 114 3.64 24.74 5.56
N GLN A 115 3.79 26.03 5.87
CA GLN A 115 2.85 27.06 5.48
C GLN A 115 2.71 27.18 3.96
N LEU A 116 3.83 27.15 3.22
CA LEU A 116 3.80 27.18 1.75
C LEU A 116 3.09 25.95 1.18
N ARG A 117 3.32 24.76 1.75
CA ARG A 117 2.60 23.54 1.35
C ARG A 117 1.10 23.64 1.66
N ASN A 118 0.73 24.16 2.83
CA ASN A 118 -0.68 24.38 3.19
C ASN A 118 -1.37 25.33 2.22
N ASN A 119 -0.72 26.46 1.89
CA ASN A 119 -1.28 27.42 0.93
C ASN A 119 -1.47 26.76 -0.44
N ALA A 120 -0.46 26.06 -0.95
CA ALA A 120 -0.56 25.36 -2.23
C ALA A 120 -1.67 24.30 -2.24
N LEU A 121 -1.80 23.53 -1.16
CA LEU A 121 -2.85 22.53 -1.00
C LEU A 121 -4.24 23.18 -0.99
N SER A 122 -4.43 24.29 -0.24
CA SER A 122 -5.68 25.04 -0.23
C SER A 122 -6.10 25.51 -1.63
N TRP A 123 -5.15 26.04 -2.41
CA TRP A 123 -5.42 26.45 -3.78
C TRP A 123 -5.84 25.26 -4.66
N LYS A 124 -5.11 24.15 -4.60
CA LYS A 124 -5.47 22.95 -5.36
C LYS A 124 -6.85 22.40 -4.99
N ILE A 125 -7.18 22.36 -3.70
CA ILE A 125 -8.48 21.94 -3.20
C ILE A 125 -9.59 22.86 -3.72
N ALA A 126 -9.38 24.18 -3.70
CA ALA A 126 -10.35 25.14 -4.20
C ALA A 126 -10.62 24.95 -5.70
N THR A 127 -9.57 24.83 -6.52
CA THR A 127 -9.69 24.56 -7.97
C THR A 127 -10.39 23.23 -8.23
N TRP A 128 -9.96 22.16 -7.56
CA TRP A 128 -10.57 20.83 -7.73
C TRP A 128 -12.05 20.83 -7.33
N THR A 129 -12.42 21.57 -6.28
CA THR A 129 -13.81 21.72 -5.84
C THR A 129 -14.68 22.37 -6.92
N GLN A 130 -14.16 23.35 -7.67
CA GLN A 130 -14.91 23.96 -8.77
C GLN A 130 -15.23 22.94 -9.87
N HIS A 131 -14.27 22.09 -10.23
CA HIS A 131 -14.51 21.00 -11.20
C HIS A 131 -15.45 19.93 -10.64
N GLN A 132 -15.34 19.58 -9.36
CA GLN A 132 -16.23 18.61 -8.73
C GLN A 132 -17.70 19.05 -8.77
N LEU A 133 -17.98 20.34 -8.62
CA LEU A 133 -19.35 20.87 -8.67
C LEU A 133 -20.03 20.64 -10.02
N LEU A 134 -19.26 20.59 -11.09
CA LEU A 134 -19.77 20.30 -12.43
C LEU A 134 -20.28 18.86 -12.55
N TYR A 135 -19.52 17.91 -11.99
CA TYR A 135 -19.83 16.48 -12.02
C TYR A 135 -20.80 16.02 -10.92
N THR A 136 -20.76 16.67 -9.76
CA THR A 136 -21.53 16.30 -8.57
C THR A 136 -22.12 17.54 -7.88
N PRO A 137 -23.09 18.22 -8.51
CA PRO A 137 -23.64 19.48 -8.02
C PRO A 137 -24.31 19.36 -6.65
N ALA A 138 -24.86 18.19 -6.31
CA ALA A 138 -25.51 17.96 -5.03
C ALA A 138 -24.56 18.07 -3.82
N VAL A 139 -23.24 18.00 -4.03
CA VAL A 139 -22.20 18.18 -2.98
C VAL A 139 -22.28 19.57 -2.32
N VAL A 140 -22.87 20.57 -2.97
CA VAL A 140 -23.11 21.90 -2.37
C VAL A 140 -23.86 21.80 -1.05
N VAL A 141 -24.81 20.87 -0.91
CA VAL A 141 -25.59 20.67 0.32
C VAL A 141 -24.68 20.21 1.47
N LEU A 142 -23.79 19.26 1.20
CA LEU A 142 -22.83 18.75 2.19
C LEU A 142 -21.82 19.82 2.60
N ARG A 143 -21.33 20.61 1.63
CA ARG A 143 -20.42 21.72 1.91
C ARG A 143 -21.08 22.80 2.76
N ARG A 144 -22.36 23.11 2.52
CA ARG A 144 -23.10 24.07 3.34
C ARG A 144 -23.25 23.59 4.78
N GLN A 145 -23.55 22.32 4.98
CA GLN A 145 -23.65 21.70 6.30
C GLN A 145 -22.29 21.70 7.02
N ASP A 146 -21.19 21.42 6.31
CA ASP A 146 -19.83 21.44 6.85
C ASP A 146 -19.39 22.84 7.29
N VAL A 147 -19.71 23.88 6.49
CA VAL A 147 -19.44 25.28 6.87
C VAL A 147 -20.20 25.65 8.14
N GLN A 148 -21.50 25.33 8.24
CA GLN A 148 -22.29 25.58 9.45
C GLN A 148 -21.75 24.84 10.67
N ALA A 149 -21.27 23.60 10.50
CA ALA A 149 -20.63 22.85 11.58
C ALA A 149 -19.29 23.47 12.02
N THR A 150 -18.55 24.07 11.09
CA THR A 150 -17.26 24.71 11.35
C THR A 150 -17.41 26.10 11.99
N GLU A 151 -18.43 26.88 11.62
CA GLU A 151 -18.72 28.18 12.25
C GLU A 151 -18.97 28.08 13.76
N ASN A 152 -19.48 26.93 14.22
CA ASN A 152 -19.69 26.65 15.63
C ASN A 152 -18.40 26.26 16.39
N GLN A 153 -17.26 26.10 15.68
CA GLN A 153 -15.97 25.74 16.28
C GLN A 153 -15.11 27.00 16.51
N THR A 154 -14.45 27.07 17.67
CA THR A 154 -13.62 28.23 18.06
C THR A 154 -12.27 28.27 17.34
N THR A 155 -11.83 27.15 16.77
CA THR A 155 -10.52 27.01 16.10
C THR A 155 -10.67 26.83 14.60
N ALA A 156 -9.85 27.53 13.82
CA ALA A 156 -9.78 27.35 12.38
C ALA A 156 -9.36 25.91 12.02
N ARG A 157 -10.16 25.24 11.18
CA ARG A 157 -9.88 23.87 10.72
C ARG A 157 -8.59 23.83 9.89
N PRO A 158 -7.69 22.87 10.14
CA PRO A 158 -6.48 22.73 9.34
C PRO A 158 -6.81 22.22 7.92
N VAL A 159 -6.01 22.65 6.93
CA VAL A 159 -6.23 22.34 5.50
C VAL A 159 -6.25 20.83 5.21
N HIS A 160 -5.45 20.05 5.94
CA HIS A 160 -5.37 18.60 5.77
C HIS A 160 -6.59 17.83 6.29
N GLU A 161 -7.51 18.50 6.99
CA GLU A 161 -8.77 17.90 7.44
C GLU A 161 -9.94 18.28 6.53
N TYR A 162 -9.74 19.13 5.53
CA TYR A 162 -10.81 19.58 4.64
C TYR A 162 -11.47 18.40 3.90
N PRO A 163 -12.80 18.25 3.92
CA PRO A 163 -13.46 17.12 3.29
C PRO A 163 -13.53 17.34 1.77
N LEU A 164 -12.91 16.43 1.02
CA LEU A 164 -12.94 16.46 -0.44
C LEU A 164 -14.32 16.02 -0.98
N TRP A 165 -15.08 15.24 -0.23
CA TRP A 165 -16.35 14.66 -0.66
C TRP A 165 -16.19 13.80 -1.93
N LEU A 166 -15.19 12.91 -1.94
CA LEU A 166 -15.10 11.85 -2.95
C LEU A 166 -16.33 10.94 -2.90
N PRO A 167 -16.67 10.20 -3.97
CA PRO A 167 -17.80 9.26 -3.98
C PRO A 167 -17.85 8.34 -2.74
N SER A 168 -16.70 7.82 -2.30
CA SER A 168 -16.57 7.03 -1.07
C SER A 168 -16.93 7.79 0.23
N GLN A 169 -16.66 9.10 0.29
CA GLN A 169 -16.96 9.97 1.42
C GLN A 169 -18.42 10.46 1.40
N ILE A 170 -18.98 10.69 0.20
CA ILE A 170 -20.40 11.06 0.00
C ILE A 170 -21.33 9.93 0.47
N LYS A 171 -20.97 8.67 0.19
CA LYS A 171 -21.78 7.49 0.50
C LYS A 171 -23.15 7.53 -0.18
N LEU A 172 -24.22 7.72 0.58
CA LEU A 172 -25.60 7.82 0.09
C LEU A 172 -26.26 9.15 0.49
N GLN A 173 -25.47 10.13 0.95
CA GLN A 173 -26.00 11.38 1.48
C GLN A 173 -26.57 12.28 0.38
N VAL A 174 -25.96 12.26 -0.82
CA VAL A 174 -26.42 13.00 -1.99
C VAL A 174 -26.36 12.14 -3.25
N PRO A 175 -27.21 12.38 -4.25
CA PRO A 175 -27.14 11.67 -5.52
C PRO A 175 -25.91 12.11 -6.32
N PHE A 176 -25.24 11.15 -6.94
CA PHE A 176 -24.14 11.37 -7.88
C PHE A 176 -24.10 10.23 -8.92
N ASP A 177 -23.37 10.43 -10.02
CA ASP A 177 -23.21 9.40 -11.06
C ASP A 177 -22.38 8.21 -10.55
N LYS A 178 -22.93 7.00 -10.65
CA LYS A 178 -22.29 5.76 -10.22
C LYS A 178 -20.98 5.48 -10.94
N ARG A 179 -20.78 6.02 -12.14
CA ARG A 179 -19.53 5.85 -12.90
C ARG A 179 -18.33 6.45 -12.17
N LEU A 180 -18.52 7.57 -11.47
CA LEU A 180 -17.47 8.15 -10.63
C LEU A 180 -17.08 7.20 -9.49
N ALA A 181 -18.06 6.52 -8.89
CA ALA A 181 -17.78 5.49 -7.88
C ALA A 181 -17.08 4.26 -8.47
N GLU A 182 -17.38 3.85 -9.70
CA GLU A 182 -16.69 2.74 -10.38
C GLU A 182 -15.23 3.07 -10.69
N ILE A 183 -14.96 4.29 -11.15
CA ILE A 183 -13.60 4.80 -11.36
C ILE A 183 -12.84 4.81 -10.03
N GLU A 184 -13.44 5.40 -8.98
CA GLU A 184 -12.82 5.42 -7.65
C GLU A 184 -12.56 4.00 -7.15
N TRP A 185 -13.52 3.08 -7.32
CA TRP A 185 -13.38 1.67 -6.94
C TRP A 185 -12.15 1.03 -7.57
N LYS A 186 -12.00 1.13 -8.90
CA LYS A 186 -10.86 0.54 -9.63
C LYS A 186 -9.53 1.11 -9.10
N LEU A 187 -9.46 2.43 -8.87
CA LEU A 187 -8.25 3.09 -8.35
C LEU A 187 -7.94 2.73 -6.90
N ARG A 188 -8.96 2.58 -6.05
CA ARG A 188 -8.83 2.19 -4.63
C ARG A 188 -8.41 0.75 -4.46
N LEU A 189 -8.87 -0.14 -5.35
CA LEU A 189 -8.45 -1.54 -5.35
C LEU A 189 -6.94 -1.65 -5.61
N ALA A 190 -6.46 -1.02 -6.68
CA ALA A 190 -5.03 -0.97 -6.99
C ALA A 190 -4.21 -0.27 -5.91
N GLN A 191 -4.72 0.84 -5.34
CA GLN A 191 -4.07 1.52 -4.22
C GLN A 191 -3.92 0.60 -3.00
N SER A 192 -4.92 -0.22 -2.69
CA SER A 192 -4.88 -1.15 -1.56
C SER A 192 -3.85 -2.26 -1.80
N ASP A 193 -3.81 -2.83 -3.00
CA ASP A 193 -2.83 -3.85 -3.38
C ASP A 193 -1.40 -3.31 -3.36
N GLU A 194 -1.17 -2.11 -3.92
CA GLU A 194 0.14 -1.45 -3.88
C GLU A 194 0.57 -1.10 -2.45
N ALA A 195 -0.36 -0.62 -1.61
CA ALA A 195 -0.08 -0.32 -0.22
C ALA A 195 0.31 -1.57 0.58
N LEU A 196 -0.34 -2.72 0.34
CA LEU A 196 0.05 -4.00 0.93
C LEU A 196 1.41 -4.48 0.45
N ASP A 197 1.68 -4.40 -0.86
CA ASP A 197 2.98 -4.77 -1.42
C ASP A 197 4.09 -3.86 -0.87
N GLY A 198 3.83 -2.56 -0.77
CA GLY A 198 4.71 -1.60 -0.12
C GLY A 198 4.95 -1.93 1.36
N LEU A 199 3.89 -2.29 2.09
CA LEU A 199 3.97 -2.68 3.50
C LEU A 199 4.87 -3.91 3.69
N ARG A 200 4.62 -4.98 2.92
CA ARG A 200 5.41 -6.23 2.93
C ARG A 200 6.88 -5.96 2.63
N ARG A 201 7.17 -5.20 1.56
CA ARG A 201 8.55 -4.85 1.17
C ARG A 201 9.26 -4.08 2.28
N ASN A 202 8.62 -3.07 2.86
CA ASN A 202 9.25 -2.28 3.92
C ASN A 202 9.46 -3.10 5.20
N LEU A 203 8.56 -4.02 5.55
CA LEU A 203 8.75 -4.96 6.66
C LEU A 203 9.97 -5.87 6.43
N GLN A 204 10.15 -6.39 5.22
CA GLN A 204 11.33 -7.20 4.88
C GLN A 204 12.63 -6.39 4.99
N VAL A 205 12.64 -5.16 4.47
CA VAL A 205 13.79 -4.25 4.56
C VAL A 205 14.11 -3.95 6.02
N ARG A 206 13.09 -3.67 6.85
CA ARG A 206 13.27 -3.41 8.29
C ARG A 206 13.92 -4.61 8.99
N SER A 207 13.42 -5.81 8.73
CA SER A 207 13.98 -7.07 9.24
C SER A 207 15.46 -7.22 8.88
N HIS A 208 15.80 -6.95 7.62
CA HIS A 208 17.18 -7.03 7.15
C HIS A 208 18.07 -5.97 7.83
N LEU A 209 17.58 -4.74 8.00
CA LEU A 209 18.31 -3.68 8.69
C LEU A 209 18.56 -4.01 10.17
N PHE A 210 17.61 -4.64 10.85
CA PHE A 210 17.82 -5.12 12.23
C PHE A 210 18.93 -6.17 12.29
N LYS A 211 18.86 -7.21 11.45
CA LYS A 211 19.90 -8.26 11.37
C LYS A 211 21.27 -7.68 11.03
N PHE A 212 21.32 -6.75 10.08
CA PHE A 212 22.55 -6.06 9.69
C PHE A 212 23.13 -5.23 10.84
N LYS A 213 22.29 -4.45 11.54
CA LYS A 213 22.68 -3.65 12.69
C LYS A 213 23.29 -4.54 13.78
N ASP A 214 22.60 -5.62 14.14
CA ASP A 214 23.03 -6.48 15.25
C ASP A 214 24.36 -7.19 14.95
N ARG A 215 24.54 -7.64 13.69
CA ARG A 215 25.75 -8.35 13.27
C ARG A 215 26.95 -7.45 13.01
N PHE A 216 26.77 -6.32 12.32
CA PHE A 216 27.87 -5.57 11.73
C PHE A 216 28.09 -4.17 12.33
N VAL A 217 27.07 -3.56 12.95
CA VAL A 217 27.21 -2.18 13.44
C VAL A 217 27.86 -2.17 14.82
N ARG A 218 28.96 -1.43 14.95
CA ARG A 218 29.72 -1.23 16.20
C ARG A 218 30.04 0.27 16.36
N GLY A 219 30.11 0.74 17.61
CA GLY A 219 30.38 2.15 17.93
C GLY A 219 29.14 3.06 17.87
N GLN A 220 29.23 4.25 18.46
CA GLN A 220 28.08 5.15 18.66
C GLN A 220 27.56 5.78 17.36
N HIS A 221 28.47 6.32 16.52
CA HIS A 221 28.08 7.02 15.29
C HIS A 221 27.32 6.11 14.30
N ALA A 222 27.86 4.93 14.01
CA ALA A 222 27.23 3.96 13.13
C ALA A 222 25.89 3.45 13.69
N ASN A 223 25.76 3.32 15.01
CA ASN A 223 24.50 2.98 15.66
C ASN A 223 23.42 4.04 15.48
N THR A 224 23.77 5.31 15.57
CA THR A 224 22.84 6.42 15.33
C THR A 224 22.36 6.41 13.88
N TRP A 225 23.26 6.18 12.92
CA TRP A 225 22.91 6.10 11.50
C TRP A 225 21.98 4.92 11.20
N ALA A 226 22.31 3.74 11.75
CA ALA A 226 21.46 2.55 11.60
C ALA A 226 20.07 2.75 12.22
N ARG A 227 19.98 3.40 13.39
CA ARG A 227 18.70 3.75 14.02
C ARG A 227 17.89 4.72 13.16
N ASN A 228 18.52 5.73 12.57
CA ASN A 228 17.85 6.66 11.67
C ASN A 228 17.34 5.98 10.40
N ALA A 229 18.11 5.04 9.83
CA ALA A 229 17.69 4.24 8.69
C ALA A 229 16.46 3.37 9.03
N ILE A 230 16.49 2.69 10.18
CA ILE A 230 15.34 1.90 10.67
C ILE A 230 14.12 2.79 10.91
N ALA A 231 14.28 3.95 11.54
CA ALA A 231 13.20 4.90 11.78
C ALA A 231 12.59 5.42 10.45
N THR A 232 13.41 5.60 9.41
CA THR A 232 12.94 5.99 8.07
C THR A 232 12.09 4.89 7.44
N VAL A 233 12.51 3.63 7.57
CA VAL A 233 11.72 2.49 7.07
C VAL A 233 10.44 2.31 7.89
N GLN A 234 10.49 2.50 9.22
CA GLN A 234 9.29 2.46 10.06
C GLN A 234 8.28 3.53 9.64
N ALA A 235 8.72 4.77 9.39
CA ALA A 235 7.83 5.82 8.89
C ALA A 235 7.20 5.48 7.53
N ARG A 236 7.87 4.69 6.68
CA ARG A 236 7.31 4.17 5.42
C ARG A 236 6.28 3.07 5.67
N ILE A 237 6.54 2.17 6.62
CA ILE A 237 5.58 1.13 7.06
C ILE A 237 4.30 1.80 7.54
N ASP A 238 4.42 2.79 8.42
CA ASP A 238 3.27 3.53 8.97
C ASP A 238 2.50 4.24 7.86
N ALA A 239 3.20 4.85 6.89
CA ALA A 239 2.57 5.50 5.74
C ALA A 239 1.80 4.50 4.84
N CYS A 240 2.40 3.35 4.52
CA CYS A 240 1.73 2.29 3.74
C CYS A 240 0.52 1.72 4.50
N ALA A 241 0.63 1.53 5.82
CA ALA A 241 -0.47 1.03 6.65
C ALA A 241 -1.65 2.01 6.69
N GLU A 242 -1.39 3.30 6.88
CA GLU A 242 -2.42 4.33 6.83
C GLU A 242 -3.05 4.46 5.45
N GLU A 243 -2.26 4.31 4.38
CA GLU A 243 -2.79 4.28 3.01
C GLU A 243 -3.72 3.11 2.76
N TYR A 244 -3.32 1.92 3.19
CA TYR A 244 -4.18 0.74 3.11
C TYR A 244 -5.47 0.91 3.90
N ARG A 245 -5.41 1.43 5.13
CA ARG A 245 -6.60 1.65 5.97
C ARG A 245 -7.56 2.65 5.32
N ALA A 246 -7.03 3.75 4.76
CA ALA A 246 -7.82 4.75 4.06
C ALA A 246 -8.49 4.18 2.80
N SER A 247 -7.73 3.47 1.96
CA SER A 247 -8.25 2.87 0.73
C SER A 247 -9.27 1.76 1.03
N TYR A 248 -9.01 0.93 2.06
CA TYR A 248 -9.93 -0.10 2.53
C TYR A 248 -11.25 0.51 3.04
N GLY A 249 -11.19 1.58 3.85
CA GLY A 249 -12.39 2.29 4.31
C GLY A 249 -13.22 2.88 3.16
N ALA A 250 -12.56 3.37 2.11
CA ALA A 250 -13.21 3.81 0.89
C ALA A 250 -13.86 2.64 0.13
N LEU A 251 -13.18 1.50 -0.02
CA LEU A 251 -13.74 0.29 -0.64
C LEU A 251 -14.94 -0.25 0.13
N VAL A 252 -14.93 -0.25 1.46
CA VAL A 252 -16.11 -0.64 2.27
C VAL A 252 -17.31 0.24 1.92
N SER A 253 -17.10 1.54 1.83
CA SER A 253 -18.17 2.50 1.52
C SER A 253 -18.69 2.34 0.09
N LEU A 254 -17.78 2.22 -0.88
CA LEU A 254 -18.12 2.03 -2.30
C LEU A 254 -18.75 0.66 -2.58
N GLY A 255 -18.35 -0.38 -1.86
CA GLY A 255 -18.87 -1.74 -2.01
C GLY A 255 -20.37 -1.81 -1.74
N VAL A 256 -20.87 -1.03 -0.76
CA VAL A 256 -22.30 -0.90 -0.48
C VAL A 256 -23.04 -0.20 -1.62
N ILE A 257 -22.46 0.87 -2.17
CA ILE A 257 -23.07 1.68 -3.25
C ILE A 257 -23.15 0.89 -4.56
N LEU A 258 -22.05 0.22 -4.92
CA LEU A 258 -21.90 -0.54 -6.17
C LEU A 258 -22.36 -2.00 -6.06
N LYS A 259 -22.77 -2.44 -4.86
CA LYS A 259 -23.16 -3.83 -4.56
C LYS A 259 -22.10 -4.87 -4.97
N LYS A 260 -20.82 -4.55 -4.72
CA LYS A 260 -19.69 -5.46 -4.99
C LYS A 260 -19.52 -6.43 -3.82
N VAL A 261 -19.41 -7.72 -4.12
CA VAL A 261 -19.31 -8.81 -3.13
C VAL A 261 -18.03 -9.61 -3.39
N GLY A 262 -17.47 -10.25 -2.36
CA GLY A 262 -16.34 -11.19 -2.49
C GLY A 262 -14.95 -10.57 -2.35
N TRP A 263 -14.78 -9.28 -2.62
CA TRP A 263 -13.48 -8.59 -2.50
C TRP A 263 -12.89 -8.59 -1.06
N GLN A 264 -13.76 -8.68 -0.04
CA GLN A 264 -13.37 -8.75 1.38
C GLN A 264 -12.70 -10.07 1.77
N GLN A 265 -12.74 -11.09 0.91
CA GLN A 265 -12.00 -12.34 1.14
C GLN A 265 -10.49 -12.17 0.86
N GLN A 266 -10.13 -11.17 0.06
CA GLN A 266 -8.75 -10.92 -0.39
C GLN A 266 -8.13 -9.70 0.29
N LEU A 267 -8.94 -8.67 0.58
CA LEU A 267 -8.54 -7.50 1.34
C LEU A 267 -9.24 -7.54 2.69
N LEU A 268 -8.47 -7.66 3.77
CA LEU A 268 -8.96 -7.75 5.14
C LEU A 268 -8.67 -6.45 5.92
N PRO A 269 -9.44 -6.12 6.96
CA PRO A 269 -9.10 -5.00 7.83
C PRO A 269 -7.70 -5.14 8.43
N LEU A 270 -6.85 -4.11 8.28
CA LEU A 270 -5.48 -4.12 8.81
C LEU A 270 -5.43 -3.61 10.26
N ALA A 271 -5.35 -4.54 11.21
CA ALA A 271 -5.07 -4.22 12.60
C ALA A 271 -3.59 -3.89 12.81
N GLN A 272 -3.27 -3.16 13.89
CA GLN A 272 -1.86 -2.89 14.22
C GLN A 272 -1.09 -4.18 14.52
N ALA A 273 -1.76 -5.16 15.14
CA ALA A 273 -1.21 -6.48 15.41
C ALA A 273 -0.91 -7.27 14.13
N ASP A 274 -1.48 -6.92 12.97
CA ASP A 274 -1.20 -7.62 11.72
C ASP A 274 0.11 -7.16 11.07
N ILE A 275 0.62 -5.98 11.45
CA ILE A 275 1.86 -5.39 10.91
C ILE A 275 3.05 -6.05 11.60
N ARG A 276 3.34 -7.28 11.17
CA ARG A 276 4.41 -8.12 11.72
C ARG A 276 5.33 -8.62 10.62
N GLU A 277 6.60 -8.80 10.97
CA GLU A 277 7.54 -9.46 10.08
C GLU A 277 7.15 -10.92 9.86
N ILE A 278 7.56 -11.50 8.73
CA ILE A 278 7.30 -12.92 8.42
C ILE A 278 7.87 -13.89 9.48
N SER A 279 8.84 -13.42 10.29
CA SER A 279 9.47 -14.20 11.34
C SER A 279 8.89 -13.96 12.74
N GLU A 280 8.01 -12.96 12.90
CA GLU A 280 7.39 -12.60 14.18
C GLU A 280 6.01 -13.30 14.29
N GLY A 281 5.87 -14.24 15.23
CA GLY A 281 4.62 -14.97 15.52
C GLY A 281 3.58 -14.12 16.28
N GLU A 282 2.46 -14.70 16.71
CA GLU A 282 1.50 -13.99 17.58
C GLU A 282 2.04 -13.81 19.00
N GLU A 283 1.60 -12.75 19.69
CA GLU A 283 1.94 -12.56 21.10
C GLU A 283 1.41 -13.74 21.93
N GLY A 284 2.33 -14.56 22.44
CA GLY A 284 2.01 -15.79 23.19
C GLY A 284 2.38 -17.08 22.46
N ASP A 285 2.80 -17.03 21.18
CA ASP A 285 3.28 -18.20 20.47
C ASP A 285 4.68 -18.60 20.95
N SER A 286 4.83 -19.85 21.38
CA SER A 286 6.14 -20.48 21.51
C SER A 286 6.83 -20.54 20.14
N GLU A 287 8.17 -20.52 20.09
CA GLU A 287 8.96 -20.55 18.84
C GLU A 287 8.53 -21.65 17.85
N GLY A 288 7.89 -22.73 18.34
CA GLY A 288 7.35 -23.85 17.56
C GLY A 288 5.95 -23.70 16.92
N ARG A 289 5.18 -22.63 17.18
CA ARG A 289 3.76 -22.47 16.74
C ARG A 289 3.42 -21.07 16.20
N ARG A 290 4.38 -20.39 15.58
CA ARG A 290 4.20 -19.01 15.14
C ARG A 290 3.28 -18.92 13.93
N ARG A 291 2.11 -18.29 14.11
CA ARG A 291 1.16 -18.06 13.00
C ARG A 291 1.52 -16.83 12.16
N LEU A 292 1.59 -17.02 10.85
CA LEU A 292 1.77 -15.92 9.90
C LEU A 292 0.57 -14.95 9.87
N SER A 293 0.86 -13.65 9.90
CA SER A 293 -0.15 -12.61 9.69
C SER A 293 -0.82 -12.77 8.32
N TRP A 294 -2.11 -12.43 8.22
CA TRP A 294 -2.89 -12.58 6.99
C TRP A 294 -2.28 -11.78 5.82
N ILE A 295 -1.57 -10.69 6.11
CA ILE A 295 -0.86 -9.90 5.10
C ILE A 295 0.15 -10.75 4.31
N TRP A 296 0.66 -11.85 4.88
CA TRP A 296 1.57 -12.79 4.21
C TRP A 296 0.85 -13.98 3.56
N ARG A 297 -0.37 -14.31 4.03
CA ARG A 297 -1.18 -15.43 3.51
C ARG A 297 -1.95 -15.08 2.24
N THR A 298 -2.21 -13.80 2.00
CA THR A 298 -3.18 -13.39 0.97
C THR A 298 -2.52 -13.06 -0.36
N MET A 299 -2.96 -13.76 -1.39
CA MET A 299 -2.50 -13.67 -2.76
C MET A 299 -3.25 -12.55 -3.49
N GLY A 300 -2.53 -11.57 -4.03
CA GLY A 300 -3.15 -10.44 -4.73
C GLY A 300 -3.86 -10.83 -6.04
N VAL A 301 -4.78 -9.98 -6.47
CA VAL A 301 -5.81 -10.13 -7.52
C VAL A 301 -5.28 -10.12 -8.97
N ALA A 302 -4.25 -10.90 -9.31
CA ALA A 302 -3.87 -11.09 -10.71
C ALA A 302 -3.52 -12.54 -11.00
N GLY A 303 -4.51 -13.29 -11.51
CA GLY A 303 -4.32 -14.60 -12.11
C GLY A 303 -3.96 -15.70 -11.12
N ILE A 304 -4.78 -16.74 -11.08
CA ILE A 304 -4.61 -17.96 -10.27
C ILE A 304 -3.29 -18.70 -10.57
N GLU A 305 -2.49 -18.27 -11.55
CA GLU A 305 -1.22 -18.91 -11.93
C GLU A 305 0.03 -18.06 -11.65
N GLY A 306 -0.11 -16.77 -11.28
CA GLY A 306 1.03 -15.83 -11.23
C GLY A 306 1.37 -15.22 -9.88
N SER A 307 0.37 -15.07 -9.01
CA SER A 307 0.53 -14.45 -7.68
C SER A 307 1.15 -15.41 -6.66
N ALA A 308 0.94 -16.71 -6.88
CA ALA A 308 1.52 -17.80 -6.10
C ALA A 308 3.05 -17.82 -6.17
N ALA A 309 3.59 -17.46 -7.33
CA ALA A 309 5.03 -17.32 -7.50
C ALA A 309 5.61 -16.27 -6.54
N LYS A 310 4.96 -15.12 -6.28
CA LYS A 310 5.58 -14.03 -5.48
C LYS A 310 5.81 -14.37 -4.00
N CYS A 311 4.83 -14.99 -3.32
CA CYS A 311 5.02 -15.37 -1.91
C CYS A 311 6.02 -16.52 -1.78
N VAL A 312 5.97 -17.49 -2.69
CA VAL A 312 6.90 -18.62 -2.76
C VAL A 312 8.33 -18.14 -3.05
N GLN A 313 8.50 -17.26 -4.05
CA GLN A 313 9.77 -16.63 -4.45
C GLN A 313 10.47 -15.93 -3.28
N HIS A 314 9.73 -15.13 -2.50
CA HIS A 314 10.30 -14.39 -1.38
C HIS A 314 10.64 -15.28 -0.18
N ALA A 315 9.87 -16.33 0.07
CA ALA A 315 10.15 -17.29 1.13
C ALA A 315 11.37 -18.14 0.78
N HIS A 316 11.47 -18.60 -0.46
CA HIS A 316 12.49 -19.57 -0.87
C HIS A 316 13.82 -18.92 -1.33
N GLN A 317 13.85 -17.67 -1.81
CA GLN A 317 15.11 -16.92 -2.02
C GLN A 317 15.92 -16.84 -0.71
N ARG A 318 15.22 -16.65 0.42
CA ARG A 318 15.85 -16.61 1.74
C ARG A 318 16.30 -17.99 2.23
N ILE A 319 15.73 -19.07 1.69
CA ILE A 319 16.15 -20.45 1.96
C ILE A 319 17.42 -20.77 1.17
N ALA A 320 17.51 -20.34 -0.09
CA ALA A 320 18.74 -20.44 -0.88
C ALA A 320 19.89 -19.66 -0.21
N ASP A 321 19.63 -18.43 0.25
CA ASP A 321 20.61 -17.63 0.99
C ASP A 321 21.01 -18.28 2.34
N ALA A 322 20.06 -18.92 3.04
CA ALA A 322 20.32 -19.63 4.30
C ALA A 322 21.08 -20.96 4.09
N ARG A 323 20.79 -21.71 3.03
CA ARG A 323 21.50 -22.93 2.63
C ARG A 323 22.92 -22.62 2.17
N ALA A 324 23.11 -21.54 1.39
CA ALA A 324 24.44 -21.06 0.99
C ALA A 324 25.27 -20.61 2.19
N ALA A 325 24.66 -19.92 3.17
CA ALA A 325 25.33 -19.53 4.41
C ALA A 325 25.68 -20.74 5.31
N SER A 326 24.83 -21.77 5.35
CA SER A 326 25.10 -23.02 6.07
C SER A 326 26.20 -23.87 5.41
N ALA A 327 26.23 -23.93 4.07
CA ALA A 327 27.28 -24.62 3.31
C ALA A 327 28.65 -23.94 3.49
N ALA A 328 28.68 -22.60 3.45
CA ALA A 328 29.90 -21.83 3.73
C ALA A 328 30.41 -22.03 5.17
N ALA A 329 29.51 -22.16 6.15
CA ALA A 329 29.88 -22.47 7.53
C ALA A 329 30.41 -23.91 7.71
N ALA A 330 29.85 -24.89 7.01
CA ALA A 330 30.31 -26.28 7.03
C ALA A 330 31.69 -26.46 6.36
N ILE A 331 31.97 -25.73 5.29
CA ILE A 331 33.29 -25.69 4.64
C ILE A 331 34.32 -25.05 5.58
N ALA A 332 33.95 -23.98 6.30
CA ALA A 332 34.82 -23.36 7.29
C ALA A 332 35.11 -24.25 8.51
N SER A 333 34.18 -25.14 8.91
CA SER A 333 34.43 -26.11 10.00
C SER A 333 35.19 -27.36 9.56
N GLY A 334 35.13 -27.72 8.27
CA GLY A 334 35.84 -28.89 7.70
C GLY A 334 37.33 -28.63 7.38
N ILE A 335 37.78 -27.38 7.40
CA ILE A 335 39.19 -27.01 7.18
C ILE A 335 40.02 -27.11 8.48
N ASN A 336 39.38 -27.39 9.62
CA ASN A 336 40.03 -27.42 10.94
C ASN A 336 40.12 -28.84 11.53
N MET A 337 40.40 -29.84 10.70
CA MET A 337 40.73 -31.20 11.14
C MET A 337 42.07 -31.66 10.55
#